data_AF-A0A2M4BKY4-F1
#
_entry.id   AF-A0A2M4BKY4-F1
#
_cell.length_a   1.000
_cell.length_b   1.000
_cell.length_c   1.000
_cell.angle_alpha   90.00
_cell.angle_beta   90.00
_cell.angle_gamma   90.00
#
_symmetry.space_group_name_H-M   'P 1'
#
loop_
_entity.id
_entity.type
_entity.pdbx_description
1 polymer ?
#
loop_
_entity_poly.entity_id
_entity_poly.type
_entity_poly.pdbx_seq_one_letter_code
_entity_poly.pdbx_strand_id
1 'polypeptide(L)'
;NTTNNSSSGGGSSSSGGSSIEVEYNEIESRHGWPMVFQEIREKSDMEARSKDFSTNESKKLDNRRLNRYRDVLPYDHSRVALKRGDTDYINANLVKMERAGRKYILCQGPLPHTVGHFWMMVWEHDSRAILMLNKLIEKTAVKCHQYWPERIGEKHQLKLDAVQLSVVYLKCVEYKNFCKRTFRLTDTESGKSREVIQFHYMTWPDFGIPSSPVAFLQFLKEVRDSGTLDRDVGPPIIHCSAGIGRSGTFCLVDCCLVLIDKEGEDHVSVQKVLLDLRQYRMGLIQTPDQLYFSYQAIIEGMKRMNNSSFEDFEELTILSSVSQPGSDHETENEDTPPPLPPPRSHSLTIGAKPLPVIPMSESVHEEFLLSNSGGVGGGSERDKVNNRVNLEKSKQYEISDENHHHRPHHNNHLQRAEDSKNNGNSNHHHHQRSQHHHHHHHHNSNRPLPPLPKESSLDKVNEADDDVVGEDSDSHDIGSSSSSDSGSGEDELIEEIGSSDED
;
A
#
# COMPACT_ATOMS: atom_id res chain seq x y z
N ASN A 1 -38.52 17.42 -62.47
CA ASN A 1 -38.38 17.66 -61.02
C ASN A 1 -38.40 16.35 -60.26
N THR A 2 -37.57 16.27 -59.21
CA THR A 2 -37.78 15.45 -58.00
C THR A 2 -38.25 14.00 -58.17
N THR A 3 -37.30 13.07 -58.23
CA THR A 3 -37.48 11.70 -57.70
C THR A 3 -36.96 11.66 -56.27
N ASN A 4 -37.84 11.82 -55.27
CA ASN A 4 -37.50 11.55 -53.87
C ASN A 4 -37.93 10.12 -53.52
N ASN A 5 -37.01 9.30 -53.01
CA ASN A 5 -37.31 7.95 -52.55
C ASN A 5 -36.83 7.81 -51.10
N SER A 6 -37.75 7.93 -50.14
CA SER A 6 -37.46 8.00 -48.71
C SER A 6 -37.58 6.62 -48.04
N SER A 7 -36.53 5.81 -48.11
CA SER A 7 -36.44 4.55 -47.37
C SER A 7 -36.02 4.79 -45.91
N SER A 8 -36.92 4.51 -44.96
CA SER A 8 -36.66 4.65 -43.53
C SER A 8 -35.67 3.60 -43.02
N GLY A 9 -34.42 4.00 -42.77
CA GLY A 9 -33.42 3.16 -42.10
C GLY A 9 -33.63 3.14 -40.59
N GLY A 10 -34.10 2.03 -40.03
CA GLY A 10 -34.07 1.79 -38.59
C GLY A 10 -32.63 1.54 -38.14
N GLY A 11 -32.05 2.45 -37.36
CA GLY A 11 -30.68 2.32 -36.86
C GLY A 11 -30.57 1.22 -35.81
N SER A 12 -29.98 0.08 -36.17
CA SER A 12 -29.58 -0.94 -35.21
C SER A 12 -28.39 -0.43 -34.39
N SER A 13 -28.56 -0.28 -33.08
CA SER A 13 -27.48 0.01 -32.15
C SER A 13 -26.49 -1.17 -32.09
N SER A 14 -25.43 -1.09 -32.88
CA SER A 14 -24.36 -2.09 -32.87
C SER A 14 -23.57 -2.01 -31.56
N SER A 15 -23.81 -2.96 -30.65
CA SER A 15 -23.04 -3.13 -29.42
C SER A 15 -21.64 -3.68 -29.74
N GLY A 16 -20.76 -2.81 -30.22
CA GLY A 16 -19.32 -3.07 -30.18
C GLY A 16 -18.88 -3.12 -28.72
N GLY A 17 -18.16 -4.17 -28.33
CA GLY A 17 -17.54 -4.25 -27.00
C GLY A 17 -16.36 -3.29 -26.92
N SER A 18 -16.07 -2.82 -25.70
CA SER A 18 -14.93 -1.93 -25.42
C SER A 18 -13.60 -2.52 -25.89
N SER A 19 -12.62 -1.67 -26.22
CA SER A 19 -11.26 -2.11 -26.56
C SER A 19 -10.67 -3.11 -25.54
N ILE A 20 -10.95 -2.90 -24.24
CA ILE A 20 -10.50 -3.77 -23.13
C ILE A 20 -11.22 -5.13 -23.13
N GLU A 21 -12.54 -5.16 -23.40
CA GLU A 21 -13.31 -6.41 -23.47
C GLU A 21 -13.01 -7.19 -24.75
N VAL A 22 -12.68 -6.52 -25.87
CA VAL A 22 -12.17 -7.16 -27.08
C VAL A 22 -10.80 -7.81 -26.83
N GLU A 23 -9.85 -7.07 -26.21
CA GLU A 23 -8.54 -7.61 -25.84
C GLU A 23 -8.66 -8.84 -24.91
N TYR A 24 -9.49 -8.75 -23.86
CA TYR A 24 -9.76 -9.86 -22.95
C TYR A 24 -10.27 -11.11 -23.68
N ASN A 25 -11.25 -10.97 -24.57
CA ASN A 25 -11.84 -12.09 -25.31
C ASN A 25 -10.87 -12.68 -26.35
N GLU A 26 -10.02 -11.87 -26.99
CA GLU A 26 -8.97 -12.35 -27.90
C GLU A 26 -7.89 -13.16 -27.15
N ILE A 27 -7.49 -12.72 -25.95
CA ILE A 27 -6.54 -13.45 -25.11
C ILE A 27 -7.17 -14.76 -24.59
N GLU A 28 -8.40 -14.70 -24.05
CA GLU A 28 -9.07 -15.86 -23.46
C GLU A 28 -9.35 -16.97 -24.48
N SER A 29 -9.89 -16.61 -25.65
CA SER A 29 -10.21 -17.57 -26.73
C SER A 29 -8.99 -18.29 -27.30
N ARG A 30 -7.79 -17.73 -27.14
CA ARG A 30 -6.50 -18.35 -27.49
C ARG A 30 -5.76 -18.95 -26.29
N HIS A 31 -6.35 -18.88 -25.09
CA HIS A 31 -5.72 -19.24 -23.81
C HIS A 31 -4.37 -18.52 -23.59
N GLY A 32 -4.26 -17.27 -24.05
CA GLY A 32 -3.02 -16.52 -24.21
C GLY A 32 -2.43 -15.90 -22.94
N TRP A 33 -3.14 -15.93 -21.80
CA TRP A 33 -2.70 -15.28 -20.55
C TRP A 33 -1.26 -15.61 -20.11
N PRO A 34 -0.74 -16.86 -20.22
CA PRO A 34 0.65 -17.14 -19.89
C PRO A 34 1.65 -16.43 -20.81
N MET A 35 1.32 -16.26 -22.08
CA MET A 35 2.17 -15.56 -23.07
C MET A 35 2.13 -14.05 -22.83
N VAL A 36 0.94 -13.45 -22.70
CA VAL A 36 0.78 -12.00 -22.43
C VAL A 36 1.44 -11.61 -21.11
N PHE A 37 1.28 -12.41 -20.05
CA PHE A 37 1.94 -12.18 -18.77
C PHE A 37 3.49 -12.25 -18.88
N GLN A 38 4.01 -13.21 -19.66
CA GLN A 38 5.45 -13.34 -19.89
C GLN A 38 5.99 -12.19 -20.76
N GLU A 39 5.25 -11.73 -21.78
CA GLU A 39 5.60 -10.53 -22.54
C GLU A 39 5.66 -9.28 -21.67
N ILE A 40 4.67 -9.05 -20.79
CA ILE A 40 4.66 -7.89 -19.89
C ILE A 40 5.85 -7.97 -18.91
N ARG A 41 6.23 -9.17 -18.46
CA ARG A 41 7.46 -9.40 -17.69
C ARG A 41 8.71 -9.04 -18.50
N GLU A 42 8.87 -9.57 -19.70
CA GLU A 42 10.05 -9.30 -20.53
C GLU A 42 10.16 -7.81 -20.89
N LYS A 43 9.05 -7.16 -21.22
CA LYS A 43 8.96 -5.71 -21.45
C LYS A 43 9.38 -4.92 -20.20
N SER A 44 8.85 -5.23 -19.00
CA SER A 44 9.27 -4.55 -17.77
C SER A 44 10.72 -4.83 -17.38
N ASP A 45 11.20 -6.05 -17.59
CA ASP A 45 12.58 -6.45 -17.26
C ASP A 45 13.59 -5.83 -18.25
N MET A 46 13.19 -5.57 -19.51
CA MET A 46 13.99 -4.80 -20.48
C MET A 46 13.99 -3.31 -20.16
N GLU A 47 12.82 -2.73 -19.84
CA GLU A 47 12.68 -1.31 -19.51
C GLU A 47 13.48 -0.94 -18.24
N ALA A 48 13.41 -1.76 -17.19
CA ALA A 48 14.16 -1.54 -15.95
C ALA A 48 15.68 -1.58 -16.17
N ARG A 49 16.16 -2.39 -17.13
CA ARG A 49 17.58 -2.40 -17.55
C ARG A 49 17.92 -1.21 -18.43
N SER A 50 17.03 -0.80 -19.34
CA SER A 50 17.23 0.38 -20.20
C SER A 50 17.22 1.71 -19.44
N LYS A 51 16.69 1.74 -18.21
CA LYS A 51 16.63 2.90 -17.32
C LYS A 51 17.52 2.76 -16.08
N ASP A 52 18.41 1.76 -16.05
CA ASP A 52 19.35 1.47 -14.95
C ASP A 52 18.70 1.46 -13.54
N PHE A 53 17.51 0.86 -13.40
CA PHE A 53 16.78 0.79 -12.13
C PHE A 53 17.50 -0.12 -11.12
N SER A 54 18.35 0.49 -10.30
CA SER A 54 19.17 -0.19 -9.31
C SER A 54 18.38 -0.60 -8.05
N THR A 55 18.99 -1.51 -7.27
CA THR A 55 18.44 -2.10 -6.03
C THR A 55 19.55 -2.22 -4.98
N ASN A 56 20.46 -1.24 -4.98
CA ASN A 56 21.74 -1.28 -4.29
C ASN A 56 21.59 -1.05 -2.79
N GLU A 57 20.68 -0.15 -2.39
CA GLU A 57 20.36 0.09 -0.97
C GLU A 57 19.82 -1.17 -0.31
N SER A 58 18.95 -1.86 -1.04
CA SER A 58 18.33 -3.15 -0.69
C SER A 58 19.33 -4.30 -0.55
N LYS A 59 20.51 -4.19 -1.16
CA LYS A 59 21.58 -5.21 -1.21
C LYS A 59 22.71 -5.00 -0.19
N LYS A 60 22.80 -3.81 0.43
CA LYS A 60 23.74 -3.51 1.53
C LYS A 60 23.62 -4.56 2.64
N LEU A 61 24.74 -4.95 3.24
CA LEU A 61 24.81 -6.06 4.19
C LEU A 61 23.80 -5.90 5.34
N ASP A 62 23.73 -4.71 5.93
CA ASP A 62 22.82 -4.38 7.02
C ASP A 62 21.35 -4.49 6.62
N ASN A 63 21.00 -4.04 5.42
CA ASN A 63 19.63 -3.99 4.91
C ASN A 63 19.10 -5.36 4.47
N ARG A 64 19.98 -6.35 4.22
CA ARG A 64 19.56 -7.72 3.85
C ARG A 64 18.61 -8.33 4.88
N ARG A 65 18.83 -8.08 6.18
CA ARG A 65 17.96 -8.56 7.27
C ARG A 65 16.56 -7.94 7.26
N LEU A 66 16.38 -6.80 6.59
CA LEU A 66 15.13 -6.04 6.54
C LEU A 66 14.25 -6.47 5.35
N ASN A 67 14.73 -7.36 4.48
CA ASN A 67 13.99 -7.92 3.36
C ASN A 67 13.39 -9.29 3.71
N ARG A 68 12.09 -9.47 3.47
CA ARG A 68 11.38 -10.74 3.66
C ARG A 68 11.72 -11.76 2.57
N TYR A 69 12.04 -11.28 1.36
CA TYR A 69 12.34 -12.07 0.18
C TYR A 69 13.61 -11.53 -0.49
N ARG A 70 14.51 -12.40 -0.98
CA ARG A 70 15.83 -12.01 -1.54
C ARG A 70 15.71 -11.43 -2.95
N ASP A 71 14.62 -11.75 -3.62
CA ASP A 71 14.27 -11.50 -5.02
C ASP A 71 13.24 -10.38 -5.19
N VAL A 72 12.61 -9.90 -4.11
CA VAL A 72 11.64 -8.79 -4.13
C VAL A 72 12.22 -7.59 -3.37
N LEU A 73 12.91 -6.73 -4.11
CA LEU A 73 13.64 -5.57 -3.58
C LEU A 73 13.03 -4.26 -4.14
N PRO A 74 12.95 -3.17 -3.36
CA PRO A 74 12.56 -1.87 -3.89
C PRO A 74 13.65 -1.34 -4.83
N TYR A 75 13.24 -0.68 -5.93
CA TYR A 75 14.15 0.10 -6.76
C TYR A 75 14.61 1.36 -6.02
N ASP A 76 15.88 1.73 -6.13
CA ASP A 76 16.47 2.81 -5.32
C ASP A 76 15.86 4.19 -5.65
N HIS A 77 15.49 4.43 -6.91
CA HIS A 77 14.92 5.71 -7.40
C HIS A 77 13.53 6.08 -6.84
N SER A 78 12.83 5.13 -6.23
CA SER A 78 11.41 5.22 -5.86
C SER A 78 11.14 4.64 -4.47
N ARG A 79 12.18 4.14 -3.78
CA ARG A 79 12.04 3.59 -2.44
C ARG A 79 11.54 4.64 -1.46
N VAL A 80 10.84 4.18 -0.42
CA VAL A 80 10.68 5.02 0.79
C VAL A 80 12.03 5.12 1.49
N ALA A 81 12.34 6.32 1.99
CA ALA A 81 13.48 6.59 2.87
C ALA A 81 12.94 7.17 4.18
N LEU A 82 13.16 6.48 5.29
CA LEU A 82 12.75 6.91 6.62
C LEU A 82 13.66 8.04 7.12
N LYS A 83 13.11 8.96 7.93
CA LYS A 83 13.83 10.10 8.51
C LYS A 83 14.16 9.90 9.99
N ARG A 84 13.34 9.16 10.74
CA ARG A 84 13.53 8.86 12.18
C ARG A 84 13.68 7.36 12.45
N GLY A 85 14.89 6.91 12.81
CA GLY A 85 15.16 5.50 13.14
C GLY A 85 16.66 5.14 13.16
N ASP A 86 16.97 3.84 13.21
CA ASP A 86 18.33 3.29 13.11
C ASP A 86 18.85 3.17 11.66
N THR A 87 17.96 3.29 10.68
CA THR A 87 18.23 3.19 9.24
C THR A 87 17.18 3.98 8.46
N ASP A 88 17.53 4.45 7.26
CA ASP A 88 16.57 5.04 6.32
C ASP A 88 15.85 3.95 5.48
N TYR A 89 16.29 2.69 5.55
CA TYR A 89 15.82 1.63 4.67
C TYR A 89 14.55 0.92 5.15
N ILE A 90 13.56 0.84 4.26
CA ILE A 90 12.41 -0.06 4.36
C ILE A 90 12.11 -0.67 2.97
N ASN A 91 11.66 -1.93 2.90
CA ASN A 91 11.24 -2.55 1.65
C ASN A 91 9.85 -2.04 1.22
N ALA A 92 9.83 -0.82 0.67
CA ALA A 92 8.65 -0.13 0.18
C ALA A 92 9.02 0.81 -0.99
N ASN A 93 8.09 1.03 -1.92
CA ASN A 93 8.23 2.02 -3.00
C ASN A 93 7.02 2.96 -3.03
N LEU A 94 7.27 4.25 -3.23
CA LEU A 94 6.25 5.25 -3.56
C LEU A 94 5.92 5.14 -5.05
N VAL A 95 4.81 4.46 -5.36
CA VAL A 95 4.31 4.24 -6.72
C VAL A 95 3.36 5.37 -7.07
N LYS A 96 3.56 6.01 -8.24
CA LYS A 96 2.72 7.12 -8.72
C LYS A 96 2.09 6.77 -10.07
N MET A 97 0.82 7.11 -10.23
CA MET A 97 0.12 7.06 -11.52
C MET A 97 -0.44 8.47 -11.80
N GLU A 98 0.43 9.35 -12.28
CA GLU A 98 0.15 10.77 -12.42
C GLU A 98 -1.04 11.05 -13.36
N ARG A 99 -1.19 10.24 -14.42
CA ARG A 99 -2.33 10.29 -15.36
C ARG A 99 -3.68 10.01 -14.68
N ALA A 100 -3.69 9.14 -13.66
CA ALA A 100 -4.86 8.85 -12.82
C ALA A 100 -4.94 9.75 -11.57
N GLY A 101 -3.98 10.64 -11.35
CA GLY A 101 -3.85 11.43 -10.12
C GLY A 101 -3.55 10.61 -8.85
N ARG A 102 -3.32 9.29 -8.95
CA ARG A 102 -3.15 8.36 -7.82
C ARG A 102 -1.70 8.21 -7.38
N LYS A 103 -1.52 7.92 -6.09
CA LYS A 103 -0.24 7.67 -5.40
C LYS A 103 -0.45 6.60 -4.33
N TYR A 104 0.50 5.68 -4.18
CA TYR A 104 0.44 4.57 -3.22
C TYR A 104 1.84 4.28 -2.67
N ILE A 105 1.94 3.67 -1.49
CA ILE A 105 3.19 3.06 -1.04
C ILE A 105 3.03 1.55 -1.01
N LEU A 106 3.75 0.83 -1.88
CA LEU A 106 3.69 -0.63 -1.96
C LEU A 106 4.87 -1.24 -1.22
N CYS A 107 4.60 -2.05 -0.19
CA CYS A 107 5.62 -2.62 0.70
C CYS A 107 5.42 -4.10 0.99
N GLN A 108 6.46 -4.77 1.50
CA GLN A 108 6.33 -6.12 2.05
C GLN A 108 5.46 -6.13 3.34
N GLY A 109 4.89 -7.28 3.68
CA GLY A 109 4.25 -7.48 4.99
C GLY A 109 5.31 -7.49 6.10
N PRO A 110 5.20 -6.64 7.15
CA PRO A 110 6.25 -6.45 8.15
C PRO A 110 6.88 -7.73 8.72
N LEU A 111 8.19 -7.65 8.98
CA LEU A 111 8.94 -8.60 9.80
C LEU A 111 8.86 -8.15 11.28
N PRO A 112 9.13 -9.03 12.27
CA PRO A 112 9.04 -8.66 13.68
C PRO A 112 9.88 -7.43 14.05
N HIS A 113 11.10 -7.37 13.54
CA HIS A 113 12.05 -6.26 13.74
C HIS A 113 11.86 -5.07 12.80
N THR A 114 10.86 -5.08 11.90
CA THR A 114 10.53 -3.93 11.02
C THR A 114 9.15 -3.34 11.30
N VAL A 115 8.52 -3.66 12.44
CA VAL A 115 7.23 -3.06 12.84
C VAL A 115 7.39 -1.56 13.13
N GLY A 116 8.46 -1.16 13.81
CA GLY A 116 8.79 0.26 14.04
C GLY A 116 8.98 1.03 12.73
N HIS A 117 9.81 0.49 11.81
CA HIS A 117 10.02 1.04 10.47
C HIS A 117 8.71 1.21 9.69
N PHE A 118 7.81 0.22 9.76
CA PHE A 118 6.52 0.26 9.08
C PHE A 118 5.61 1.39 9.61
N TRP A 119 5.48 1.53 10.94
CA TRP A 119 4.68 2.62 11.50
C TRP A 119 5.34 3.99 11.36
N MET A 120 6.67 4.06 11.28
CA MET A 120 7.36 5.30 10.93
C MET A 120 7.07 5.73 9.48
N MET A 121 7.10 4.79 8.53
CA MET A 121 6.65 5.04 7.15
C MET A 121 5.20 5.53 7.11
N VAL A 122 4.28 4.92 7.87
CA VAL A 122 2.89 5.39 8.01
C VAL A 122 2.88 6.84 8.53
N TRP A 123 3.62 7.13 9.62
CA TRP A 123 3.69 8.44 10.25
C TRP A 123 4.18 9.53 9.28
N GLU A 124 5.40 9.36 8.75
CA GLU A 124 6.14 10.35 7.94
C GLU A 124 5.50 10.69 6.59
N HIS A 125 4.69 9.78 6.03
CA HIS A 125 3.99 10.00 4.75
C HIS A 125 2.54 10.50 4.90
N ASP A 126 2.10 10.79 6.13
CA ASP A 126 0.71 11.16 6.44
C ASP A 126 -0.35 10.14 5.97
N SER A 127 0.03 8.86 5.91
CA SER A 127 -0.85 7.80 5.40
C SER A 127 -2.08 7.61 6.30
N ARG A 128 -3.26 7.93 5.76
CA ARG A 128 -4.56 7.73 6.43
C ARG A 128 -5.05 6.27 6.43
N ALA A 129 -4.54 5.42 5.52
CA ALA A 129 -4.97 4.03 5.40
C ALA A 129 -3.85 3.02 5.14
N ILE A 130 -4.12 1.77 5.52
CA ILE A 130 -3.29 0.59 5.29
C ILE A 130 -4.16 -0.52 4.70
N LEU A 131 -3.88 -0.94 3.46
CA LEU A 131 -4.55 -2.06 2.80
C LEU A 131 -3.71 -3.33 2.98
N MET A 132 -4.20 -4.24 3.81
CA MET A 132 -3.59 -5.55 4.10
C MET A 132 -4.31 -6.64 3.31
N LEU A 133 -3.67 -7.15 2.26
CA LEU A 133 -4.25 -8.09 1.30
C LEU A 133 -3.81 -9.56 1.52
N ASN A 134 -3.41 -9.92 2.74
CA ASN A 134 -2.96 -11.27 3.10
C ASN A 134 -3.22 -11.59 4.57
N LYS A 135 -3.43 -12.87 4.90
CA LYS A 135 -3.43 -13.32 6.31
C LYS A 135 -2.01 -13.38 6.86
N LEU A 136 -1.87 -13.28 8.18
CA LEU A 136 -0.59 -13.43 8.90
C LEU A 136 0.11 -14.76 8.57
N ILE A 137 -0.66 -15.84 8.48
CA ILE A 137 -0.21 -17.18 8.14
C ILE A 137 -1.06 -17.71 6.98
N GLU A 138 -0.42 -18.20 5.92
CA GLU A 138 -1.09 -18.79 4.75
C GLU A 138 -0.31 -20.03 4.30
N LYS A 139 -0.99 -21.16 4.07
CA LYS A 139 -0.37 -22.46 3.72
C LYS A 139 0.78 -22.80 4.70
N THR A 140 0.47 -22.73 6.01
CA THR A 140 1.36 -22.88 7.19
C THR A 140 2.57 -21.93 7.30
N ALA A 141 2.86 -21.07 6.31
CA ALA A 141 3.98 -20.14 6.34
C ALA A 141 3.60 -18.77 6.91
N VAL A 142 4.49 -18.13 7.69
CA VAL A 142 4.31 -16.76 8.21
C VAL A 142 4.55 -15.73 7.10
N LYS A 143 3.47 -15.10 6.63
CA LYS A 143 3.43 -14.17 5.49
C LYS A 143 3.51 -12.71 5.90
N CYS A 144 3.06 -12.38 7.11
CA CYS A 144 3.16 -11.05 7.72
C CYS A 144 3.23 -11.23 9.25
N HIS A 145 3.97 -10.37 9.96
CA HIS A 145 3.94 -10.34 11.42
C HIS A 145 2.70 -9.59 11.94
N GLN A 146 2.31 -9.86 13.19
CA GLN A 146 1.23 -9.15 13.89
C GLN A 146 1.72 -7.72 14.22
N TYR A 147 1.60 -6.80 13.27
CA TYR A 147 2.19 -5.45 13.38
C TYR A 147 1.27 -4.43 14.08
N TRP A 148 0.11 -4.82 14.59
CA TRP A 148 -0.86 -3.95 15.28
C TRP A 148 -1.31 -4.56 16.61
N PRO A 149 -1.95 -3.81 17.53
CA PRO A 149 -2.49 -4.37 18.76
C PRO A 149 -3.51 -5.50 18.51
N GLU A 150 -3.38 -6.64 19.18
CA GLU A 150 -4.34 -7.75 19.03
C GLU A 150 -5.74 -7.42 19.57
N ARG A 151 -5.84 -6.49 20.53
CA ARG A 151 -7.04 -6.18 21.29
C ARG A 151 -7.31 -4.69 21.31
N ILE A 152 -8.60 -4.34 21.30
CA ILE A 152 -9.11 -2.98 21.44
C ILE A 152 -8.88 -2.51 22.89
N GLY A 153 -8.39 -1.28 23.08
CA GLY A 153 -8.11 -0.72 24.41
C GLY A 153 -6.73 -0.05 24.56
N GLU A 154 -6.66 1.08 25.26
CA GLU A 154 -5.41 1.78 25.64
C GLU A 154 -4.39 0.83 26.30
N LYS A 155 -4.87 -0.01 27.24
CA LYS A 155 -4.09 -1.06 27.95
C LYS A 155 -3.43 -2.12 27.05
N HIS A 156 -3.74 -2.12 25.76
CA HIS A 156 -3.18 -3.05 24.76
C HIS A 156 -2.35 -2.33 23.70
N GLN A 157 -2.02 -1.04 23.89
CA GLN A 157 -1.23 -0.25 22.95
C GLN A 157 0.09 -0.93 22.55
N LEU A 158 0.40 -0.88 21.26
CA LEU A 158 1.70 -1.28 20.72
C LEU A 158 2.65 -0.09 20.85
N LYS A 159 3.57 -0.15 21.83
CA LYS A 159 4.65 0.83 22.00
C LYS A 159 5.81 0.49 21.08
N LEU A 160 6.36 1.52 20.42
CA LEU A 160 7.43 1.42 19.44
C LEU A 160 8.53 2.42 19.80
N ASP A 161 9.09 2.27 21.00
CA ASP A 161 9.95 3.26 21.66
C ASP A 161 11.16 3.67 20.80
N ALA A 162 11.77 2.72 20.09
CA ALA A 162 12.90 2.94 19.17
C ALA A 162 12.59 3.88 17.98
N VAL A 163 11.32 4.16 17.71
CA VAL A 163 10.86 5.14 16.71
C VAL A 163 9.93 6.20 17.31
N GLN A 164 9.78 6.23 18.64
CA GLN A 164 8.93 7.17 19.40
C GLN A 164 7.47 7.20 18.91
N LEU A 165 6.87 6.03 18.66
CA LEU A 165 5.46 5.90 18.26
C LEU A 165 4.68 4.99 19.21
N SER A 166 3.38 5.22 19.31
CA SER A 166 2.41 4.33 19.96
C SER A 166 1.19 4.12 19.06
N VAL A 167 0.71 2.88 18.97
CA VAL A 167 -0.48 2.50 18.20
C VAL A 167 -1.54 1.94 19.14
N VAL A 168 -2.74 2.53 19.14
CA VAL A 168 -3.88 2.07 19.94
C VAL A 168 -5.00 1.60 19.02
N TYR A 169 -5.60 0.45 19.31
CA TYR A 169 -6.72 -0.10 18.54
C TYR A 169 -8.04 0.37 19.13
N LEU A 170 -8.81 1.13 18.34
CA LEU A 170 -10.03 1.82 18.78
C LEU A 170 -11.30 1.07 18.42
N LYS A 171 -11.41 0.61 17.17
CA LYS A 171 -12.64 0.05 16.61
C LYS A 171 -12.34 -1.01 15.55
N CYS A 172 -13.16 -2.05 15.50
CA CYS A 172 -13.24 -3.01 14.40
C CYS A 172 -14.66 -3.03 13.83
N VAL A 173 -14.77 -3.15 12.50
CA VAL A 173 -16.02 -3.49 11.80
C VAL A 173 -15.70 -4.65 10.86
N GLU A 174 -16.42 -5.76 11.01
CA GLU A 174 -16.20 -6.97 10.23
C GLU A 174 -17.29 -7.15 9.18
N TYR A 175 -16.88 -7.50 7.96
CA TYR A 175 -17.74 -7.77 6.81
C TYR A 175 -17.40 -9.17 6.27
N LYS A 176 -18.22 -9.68 5.35
CA LYS A 176 -18.09 -11.03 4.75
C LYS A 176 -16.71 -11.37 4.17
N ASN A 177 -15.99 -10.39 3.60
CA ASN A 177 -14.72 -10.61 2.90
C ASN A 177 -13.51 -9.92 3.54
N PHE A 178 -13.73 -8.92 4.38
CA PHE A 178 -12.69 -8.05 4.93
C PHE A 178 -13.15 -7.44 6.27
N CYS A 179 -12.25 -6.79 6.97
CA CYS A 179 -12.59 -5.97 8.14
C CYS A 179 -11.88 -4.62 8.10
N LYS A 180 -12.54 -3.59 8.64
CA LYS A 180 -11.95 -2.28 8.95
C LYS A 180 -11.44 -2.28 10.38
N ARG A 181 -10.25 -1.74 10.62
CA ARG A 181 -9.74 -1.42 11.96
C ARG A 181 -9.33 0.05 12.03
N THR A 182 -9.85 0.80 12.99
CA THR A 182 -9.39 2.15 13.28
C THR A 182 -8.32 2.08 14.38
N PHE A 183 -7.15 2.63 14.09
CA PHE A 183 -6.07 2.82 15.05
C PHE A 183 -5.83 4.30 15.32
N ARG A 184 -5.55 4.68 16.57
CA ARG A 184 -4.90 5.96 16.88
C ARG A 184 -3.40 5.76 16.82
N LEU A 185 -2.73 6.50 15.94
CA LEU A 185 -1.27 6.57 15.86
C LEU A 185 -0.81 7.87 16.53
N THR A 186 -0.02 7.75 17.59
CA THR A 186 0.51 8.85 18.38
C THR A 186 2.03 8.89 18.26
N ASP A 187 2.58 10.07 17.97
CA ASP A 187 3.99 10.36 18.17
C ASP A 187 4.24 10.74 19.62
N THR A 188 5.05 9.94 20.32
CA THR A 188 5.28 10.12 21.76
C THR A 188 6.27 11.25 22.06
N GLU A 189 6.95 11.78 21.04
CA GLU A 189 7.86 12.93 21.15
C GLU A 189 7.09 14.27 21.12
N SER A 190 6.23 14.48 20.11
CA SER A 190 5.43 15.72 19.99
C SER A 190 4.03 15.66 20.62
N GLY A 191 3.60 14.50 21.11
CA GLY A 191 2.24 14.26 21.64
C GLY A 191 1.13 14.24 20.57
N LYS A 192 1.44 14.56 19.31
CA LYS A 192 0.47 14.61 18.21
C LYS A 192 -0.04 13.22 17.89
N SER A 193 -1.32 13.12 17.52
CA SER A 193 -1.92 11.87 17.07
C SER A 193 -2.93 12.06 15.95
N ARG A 194 -3.18 10.99 15.18
CA ARG A 194 -4.23 10.93 14.16
C ARG A 194 -4.77 9.51 14.04
N GLU A 195 -5.92 9.34 13.39
CA GLU A 195 -6.44 8.02 13.06
C GLU A 195 -5.81 7.45 11.77
N VAL A 196 -5.66 6.12 11.74
CA VAL A 196 -5.24 5.33 10.58
C VAL A 196 -6.17 4.13 10.42
N ILE A 197 -6.74 3.94 9.23
CA ILE A 197 -7.70 2.86 8.96
C ILE A 197 -6.99 1.69 8.26
N GLN A 198 -6.93 0.52 8.89
CA GLN A 198 -6.54 -0.72 8.21
C GLN A 198 -7.75 -1.38 7.55
N PHE A 199 -7.64 -1.59 6.24
CA PHE A 199 -8.53 -2.39 5.43
C PHE A 199 -7.89 -3.77 5.22
N HIS A 200 -8.33 -4.79 5.96
CA HIS A 200 -7.72 -6.12 5.92
C HIS A 200 -8.63 -7.10 5.15
N TYR A 201 -8.24 -7.45 3.93
CA TYR A 201 -8.98 -8.39 3.07
C TYR A 201 -8.69 -9.84 3.50
N MET A 202 -9.70 -10.51 4.06
CA MET A 202 -9.56 -11.80 4.75
C MET A 202 -9.76 -13.01 3.83
N THR A 203 -10.42 -12.87 2.68
CA THR A 203 -10.79 -14.01 1.81
C THR A 203 -9.91 -14.19 0.56
N TRP A 204 -8.83 -13.44 0.39
CA TRP A 204 -7.93 -13.55 -0.77
C TRP A 204 -6.84 -14.62 -0.56
N PRO A 205 -6.84 -15.75 -1.31
CA PRO A 205 -5.84 -16.81 -1.17
C PRO A 205 -4.45 -16.43 -1.72
N ASP A 206 -3.40 -16.96 -1.11
CA ASP A 206 -2.02 -16.71 -1.56
C ASP A 206 -1.68 -17.37 -2.90
N PHE A 207 -1.06 -16.58 -3.79
CA PHE A 207 -0.88 -16.79 -5.22
C PHE A 207 -2.17 -16.92 -6.07
N GLY A 208 -3.35 -16.88 -5.46
CA GLY A 208 -4.62 -16.91 -6.16
C GLY A 208 -5.23 -15.53 -6.38
N ILE A 209 -6.52 -15.55 -6.73
CA ILE A 209 -7.38 -14.40 -7.02
C ILE A 209 -8.54 -14.33 -6.02
N PRO A 210 -9.20 -13.18 -5.82
CA PRO A 210 -10.46 -13.10 -5.09
C PRO A 210 -11.53 -13.99 -5.75
N SER A 211 -12.44 -14.56 -4.94
CA SER A 211 -13.46 -15.50 -5.42
C SER A 211 -14.55 -14.87 -6.30
N SER A 212 -14.63 -13.55 -6.37
CA SER A 212 -15.52 -12.80 -7.25
C SER A 212 -14.97 -11.40 -7.52
N PRO A 213 -14.97 -10.93 -8.79
CA PRO A 213 -14.66 -9.54 -9.10
C PRO A 213 -15.60 -8.55 -8.39
N VAL A 214 -16.89 -8.90 -8.22
CA VAL A 214 -17.88 -8.07 -7.50
C VAL A 214 -17.47 -7.87 -6.03
N ALA A 215 -17.02 -8.94 -5.36
CA ALA A 215 -16.55 -8.89 -3.97
C ALA A 215 -15.21 -8.16 -3.80
N PHE A 216 -14.43 -8.00 -4.86
CA PHE A 216 -13.26 -7.13 -4.89
C PHE A 216 -13.68 -5.67 -5.13
N LEU A 217 -14.63 -5.42 -6.04
CA LEU A 217 -15.12 -4.07 -6.35
C LEU A 217 -15.89 -3.44 -5.20
N GLN A 218 -16.68 -4.21 -4.43
CA GLN A 218 -17.27 -3.76 -3.15
C GLN A 218 -16.19 -3.24 -2.19
N PHE A 219 -15.08 -3.97 -2.04
CA PHE A 219 -13.96 -3.55 -1.20
C PHE A 219 -13.24 -2.31 -1.76
N LEU A 220 -13.06 -2.22 -3.08
CA LEU A 220 -12.48 -1.03 -3.72
C LEU A 220 -13.37 0.21 -3.52
N LYS A 221 -14.69 0.08 -3.66
CA LYS A 221 -15.67 1.14 -3.36
C LYS A 221 -15.56 1.57 -1.90
N GLU A 222 -15.61 0.63 -0.96
CA GLU A 222 -15.52 0.88 0.48
C GLU A 222 -14.21 1.54 0.94
N VAL A 223 -13.12 1.41 0.15
CA VAL A 223 -11.84 2.12 0.32
C VAL A 223 -11.84 3.51 -0.36
N ARG A 224 -12.50 3.67 -1.51
CA ARG A 224 -12.64 4.96 -2.19
C ARG A 224 -13.52 5.90 -1.37
N ASP A 225 -14.68 5.42 -0.93
CA ASP A 225 -15.70 6.18 -0.21
C ASP A 225 -15.23 6.71 1.16
N SER A 226 -14.12 6.19 1.72
CA SER A 226 -13.49 6.74 2.93
C SER A 226 -12.54 7.92 2.70
N GLY A 227 -12.36 8.36 1.45
CA GLY A 227 -11.45 9.45 1.06
C GLY A 227 -9.98 9.15 1.32
N THR A 228 -9.60 7.86 1.36
CA THR A 228 -8.23 7.42 1.70
C THR A 228 -7.33 7.14 0.49
N LEU A 229 -7.85 7.35 -0.73
CA LEU A 229 -7.10 7.27 -1.99
C LEU A 229 -6.91 8.64 -2.66
N ASP A 230 -7.32 9.72 -1.99
CA ASP A 230 -7.48 11.03 -2.60
C ASP A 230 -6.15 11.76 -2.85
N ARG A 231 -6.22 12.86 -3.60
CA ARG A 231 -5.02 13.49 -4.18
C ARG A 231 -4.25 14.35 -3.18
N ASP A 232 -4.95 14.89 -2.20
CA ASP A 232 -4.51 15.78 -1.12
C ASP A 232 -3.99 15.02 0.11
N VAL A 233 -4.60 13.88 0.48
CA VAL A 233 -4.19 13.05 1.63
C VAL A 233 -2.83 12.37 1.44
N GLY A 234 -2.16 11.91 2.51
CA GLY A 234 -0.96 11.08 2.40
C GLY A 234 -1.21 9.73 1.71
N PRO A 235 -0.27 9.20 0.90
CA PRO A 235 -0.48 7.96 0.13
C PRO A 235 -0.84 6.77 1.06
N PRO A 236 -1.84 5.95 0.71
CA PRO A 236 -2.16 4.73 1.44
C PRO A 236 -1.00 3.72 1.34
N ILE A 237 -0.76 3.00 2.43
CA ILE A 237 0.17 1.87 2.43
C ILE A 237 -0.59 0.64 1.91
N ILE A 238 -0.06 -0.06 0.90
CA ILE A 238 -0.71 -1.24 0.31
C ILE A 238 0.27 -2.41 0.35
N HIS A 239 -0.09 -3.49 1.04
CA HIS A 239 0.78 -4.65 1.17
C HIS A 239 0.03 -5.99 1.02
N CYS A 240 0.82 -7.00 0.73
CA CYS A 240 0.49 -8.40 0.94
C CYS A 240 1.69 -9.02 1.67
N SER A 241 2.11 -10.25 1.35
CA SER A 241 3.37 -10.76 1.90
C SER A 241 4.59 -10.09 1.25
N ALA A 242 4.66 -10.06 -0.08
CA ALA A 242 5.79 -9.48 -0.82
C ALA A 242 5.54 -8.03 -1.32
N GLY A 243 4.28 -7.56 -1.28
CA GLY A 243 3.92 -6.22 -1.76
C GLY A 243 3.93 -6.05 -3.28
N ILE A 244 3.72 -7.14 -4.05
CA ILE A 244 3.79 -7.09 -5.51
C ILE A 244 2.63 -7.79 -6.23
N GLY A 245 2.25 -9.03 -5.86
CA GLY A 245 1.17 -9.76 -6.54
C GLY A 245 -0.21 -9.14 -6.30
N ARG A 246 -0.83 -9.46 -5.16
CA ARG A 246 -2.17 -8.98 -4.75
C ARG A 246 -2.24 -7.44 -4.67
N SER A 247 -1.17 -6.81 -4.21
CA SER A 247 -1.00 -5.34 -4.18
C SER A 247 -0.97 -4.73 -5.59
N GLY A 248 -0.29 -5.37 -6.55
CA GLY A 248 -0.27 -4.95 -7.94
C GLY A 248 -1.64 -5.09 -8.63
N THR A 249 -2.35 -6.20 -8.37
CA THR A 249 -3.75 -6.38 -8.81
C THR A 249 -4.64 -5.25 -8.30
N PHE A 250 -4.54 -4.86 -7.02
CA PHE A 250 -5.34 -3.76 -6.47
C PHE A 250 -5.04 -2.42 -7.18
N CYS A 251 -3.77 -2.03 -7.25
CA CYS A 251 -3.37 -0.75 -7.85
C CYS A 251 -3.68 -0.67 -9.35
N LEU A 252 -3.55 -1.79 -10.08
CA LEU A 252 -3.90 -1.82 -11.51
C LEU A 252 -5.40 -1.56 -11.72
N VAL A 253 -6.27 -2.24 -10.95
CA VAL A 253 -7.72 -2.07 -11.11
C VAL A 253 -8.18 -0.68 -10.67
N ASP A 254 -7.67 -0.12 -9.56
CA ASP A 254 -8.00 1.25 -9.17
C ASP A 254 -7.52 2.27 -10.21
N CYS A 255 -6.28 2.16 -10.69
CA CYS A 255 -5.75 3.04 -11.72
C CYS A 255 -6.54 2.95 -13.03
N CYS A 256 -6.79 1.74 -13.55
CA CYS A 256 -7.55 1.57 -14.79
C CYS A 256 -8.97 2.14 -14.66
N LEU A 257 -9.69 1.87 -13.56
CA LEU A 257 -11.05 2.41 -13.40
C LEU A 257 -11.07 3.94 -13.28
N VAL A 258 -10.11 4.57 -12.58
CA VAL A 258 -10.00 6.05 -12.57
C VAL A 258 -9.62 6.63 -13.93
N LEU A 259 -8.81 5.92 -14.71
CA LEU A 259 -8.45 6.35 -16.07
C LEU A 259 -9.63 6.21 -17.04
N ILE A 260 -10.44 5.16 -16.92
CA ILE A 260 -11.62 4.94 -17.76
C ILE A 260 -12.68 6.02 -17.47
N ASP A 261 -12.92 6.32 -16.19
CA ASP A 261 -13.80 7.41 -15.72
C ASP A 261 -13.41 8.79 -16.33
N LYS A 262 -12.10 9.06 -16.37
CA LYS A 262 -11.53 10.36 -16.77
C LYS A 262 -11.24 10.50 -18.28
N GLU A 263 -10.89 9.40 -18.95
CA GLU A 263 -10.32 9.40 -20.31
C GLU A 263 -11.12 8.56 -21.32
N GLY A 264 -12.09 7.77 -20.87
CA GLY A 264 -12.87 6.85 -21.71
C GLY A 264 -12.19 5.48 -21.90
N GLU A 265 -13.00 4.43 -22.04
CA GLU A 265 -12.52 3.04 -22.05
C GLU A 265 -11.57 2.71 -23.22
N ASP A 266 -11.82 3.24 -24.41
CA ASP A 266 -10.97 3.02 -25.60
C ASP A 266 -9.59 3.70 -25.52
N HIS A 267 -9.38 4.60 -24.56
CA HIS A 267 -8.10 5.28 -24.34
C HIS A 267 -7.20 4.59 -23.29
N VAL A 268 -7.67 3.50 -22.65
CA VAL A 268 -6.97 2.84 -21.52
C VAL A 268 -6.50 1.42 -21.86
N SER A 269 -5.20 1.28 -22.16
CA SER A 269 -4.56 -0.05 -22.23
C SER A 269 -4.15 -0.54 -20.84
N VAL A 270 -4.76 -1.64 -20.39
CA VAL A 270 -4.48 -2.28 -19.09
C VAL A 270 -3.03 -2.77 -19.02
N GLN A 271 -2.50 -3.38 -20.09
CA GLN A 271 -1.08 -3.78 -20.16
C GLN A 271 -0.13 -2.60 -19.96
N LYS A 272 -0.43 -1.44 -20.58
CA LYS A 272 0.40 -0.25 -20.46
C LYS A 272 0.37 0.32 -19.04
N VAL A 273 -0.80 0.41 -18.41
CA VAL A 273 -0.91 0.85 -17.00
C VAL A 273 -0.12 -0.08 -16.07
N LEU A 274 -0.10 -1.39 -16.32
CA LEU A 274 0.73 -2.32 -15.55
C LEU A 274 2.23 -2.12 -15.76
N LEU A 275 2.68 -1.82 -16.98
CA LEU A 275 4.08 -1.47 -17.26
C LEU A 275 4.46 -0.14 -16.57
N ASP A 276 3.62 0.89 -16.71
CA ASP A 276 3.77 2.20 -16.05
C ASP A 276 3.90 2.05 -14.51
N LEU A 277 3.08 1.20 -13.88
CA LEU A 277 3.19 0.88 -12.44
C LEU A 277 4.47 0.09 -12.10
N ARG A 278 4.86 -0.88 -12.96
CA ARG A 278 6.07 -1.70 -12.78
C ARG A 278 7.37 -0.92 -12.87
N GLN A 279 7.37 0.29 -13.45
CA GLN A 279 8.53 1.17 -13.40
C GLN A 279 8.90 1.59 -11.98
N TYR A 280 7.93 1.69 -11.05
CA TYR A 280 8.19 2.11 -9.67
C TYR A 280 8.50 0.95 -8.72
N ARG A 281 7.95 -0.25 -8.95
CA ARG A 281 8.23 -1.46 -8.15
C ARG A 281 8.19 -2.69 -9.04
N MET A 282 9.21 -3.53 -8.96
CA MET A 282 9.32 -4.76 -9.74
C MET A 282 8.15 -5.74 -9.53
N GLY A 283 7.85 -6.53 -10.55
CA GLY A 283 7.04 -7.75 -10.41
C GLY A 283 5.58 -7.57 -9.98
N LEU A 284 4.99 -6.37 -10.11
CA LEU A 284 3.56 -6.15 -9.81
C LEU A 284 2.70 -7.09 -10.66
N ILE A 285 1.74 -7.78 -10.03
CA ILE A 285 1.03 -8.96 -10.56
C ILE A 285 2.00 -10.13 -10.81
N GLN A 286 1.74 -11.28 -10.17
CA GLN A 286 2.69 -12.40 -10.06
C GLN A 286 2.29 -13.67 -10.82
N THR A 287 1.04 -13.78 -11.28
CA THR A 287 0.56 -14.92 -12.06
C THR A 287 -0.29 -14.46 -13.25
N PRO A 288 -0.40 -15.27 -14.32
CA PRO A 288 -1.37 -15.04 -15.40
C PRO A 288 -2.80 -14.88 -14.87
N ASP A 289 -3.19 -15.68 -13.88
CA ASP A 289 -4.52 -15.66 -13.26
C ASP A 289 -4.81 -14.30 -12.58
N GLN A 290 -3.80 -13.69 -11.94
CA GLN A 290 -3.93 -12.35 -11.35
C GLN A 290 -4.04 -11.24 -12.40
N LEU A 291 -3.48 -11.43 -13.60
CA LEU A 291 -3.68 -10.51 -14.74
C LEU A 291 -5.08 -10.68 -15.32
N TYR A 292 -5.50 -11.91 -15.59
CA TYR A 292 -6.86 -12.28 -16.01
C TYR A 292 -7.93 -11.69 -15.08
N PHE A 293 -7.77 -11.88 -13.76
CA PHE A 293 -8.68 -11.31 -12.77
C PHE A 293 -8.67 -9.78 -12.77
N SER A 294 -7.52 -9.12 -12.98
CA SER A 294 -7.49 -7.66 -13.15
C SER A 294 -8.34 -7.20 -14.33
N TYR A 295 -8.28 -7.88 -15.50
CA TYR A 295 -9.18 -7.58 -16.61
C TYR A 295 -10.65 -7.82 -16.25
N GLN A 296 -10.98 -8.94 -15.60
CA GLN A 296 -12.35 -9.22 -15.16
C GLN A 296 -12.88 -8.13 -14.23
N ALA A 297 -12.10 -7.71 -13.22
CA ALA A 297 -12.50 -6.66 -12.29
C ALA A 297 -12.59 -5.27 -12.94
N ILE A 298 -11.80 -4.99 -13.98
CA ILE A 298 -11.92 -3.76 -14.76
C ILE A 298 -13.21 -3.78 -15.59
N ILE A 299 -13.46 -4.83 -16.38
CA ILE A 299 -14.67 -4.99 -17.21
C ILE A 299 -15.96 -4.99 -16.36
N GLU A 300 -15.95 -5.68 -15.22
CA GLU A 300 -17.06 -5.76 -14.27
C GLU A 300 -17.27 -4.44 -13.48
N GLY A 301 -16.24 -3.58 -13.43
CA GLY A 301 -16.33 -2.21 -12.93
C GLY A 301 -16.91 -1.25 -13.98
N MET A 302 -16.41 -1.30 -15.21
CA MET A 302 -16.91 -0.53 -16.37
C MET A 302 -18.42 -0.71 -16.55
N LYS A 303 -18.90 -1.96 -16.49
CA LYS A 303 -20.33 -2.29 -16.61
C LYS A 303 -21.20 -1.71 -15.49
N ARG A 304 -20.65 -1.42 -14.31
CA ARG A 304 -21.35 -0.69 -13.23
C ARG A 304 -21.20 0.83 -13.29
N MET A 305 -20.21 1.36 -14.01
CA MET A 305 -20.07 2.80 -14.24
C MET A 305 -20.98 3.27 -15.39
N ASN A 306 -21.07 2.46 -16.45
CA ASN A 306 -21.90 2.77 -17.63
C ASN A 306 -23.40 2.57 -17.37
N ASN A 307 -23.77 1.66 -16.47
CA ASN A 307 -25.12 1.59 -15.91
C ASN A 307 -25.25 2.60 -14.78
N SER A 308 -26.29 3.44 -14.78
CA SER A 308 -26.51 4.46 -13.74
C SER A 308 -26.78 3.91 -12.33
N SER A 309 -26.76 2.58 -12.13
CA SER A 309 -26.92 1.91 -10.85
C SER A 309 -25.60 1.37 -10.28
N PHE A 310 -24.57 2.23 -10.21
CA PHE A 310 -23.41 2.00 -9.33
C PHE A 310 -23.81 1.88 -7.83
N GLU A 311 -25.04 2.27 -7.51
CA GLU A 311 -25.71 2.08 -6.22
C GLU A 311 -26.24 0.65 -5.99
N ASP A 312 -26.45 -0.17 -7.03
CA ASP A 312 -26.91 -1.58 -6.94
C ASP A 312 -25.79 -2.55 -6.49
N PHE A 313 -24.92 -2.11 -5.58
CA PHE A 313 -24.18 -3.05 -4.75
C PHE A 313 -25.05 -3.44 -3.56
N GLU A 314 -25.44 -4.72 -3.49
CA GLU A 314 -26.05 -5.33 -2.31
C GLU A 314 -25.26 -4.90 -1.04
N GLU A 315 -25.96 -4.26 -0.10
CA GLU A 315 -25.33 -3.45 0.95
C GLU A 315 -24.34 -4.27 1.76
N LEU A 316 -23.16 -3.69 2.04
CA LEU A 316 -22.04 -4.37 2.69
C LEU A 316 -22.39 -4.80 4.12
N THR A 317 -22.94 -6.01 4.25
CA THR A 317 -23.45 -6.54 5.51
C THR A 317 -22.37 -6.57 6.58
N ILE A 318 -22.55 -5.73 7.60
CA ILE A 318 -21.74 -5.75 8.81
C ILE A 318 -22.09 -7.01 9.61
N LEU A 319 -21.09 -7.86 9.82
CA LEU A 319 -21.21 -9.09 10.61
C LEU A 319 -20.93 -8.85 12.10
N SER A 320 -20.03 -7.91 12.41
CA SER A 320 -19.77 -7.45 13.78
C SER A 320 -19.23 -6.02 13.79
N SER A 321 -19.42 -5.31 14.90
CA SER A 321 -18.77 -4.03 15.17
C SER A 321 -18.44 -3.95 16.66
N VAL A 322 -17.19 -3.59 16.99
CA VAL A 322 -16.68 -3.48 18.36
C VAL A 322 -15.83 -2.22 18.48
N SER A 323 -16.02 -1.43 19.52
CA SER A 323 -15.21 -0.24 19.83
C SER A 323 -14.77 -0.24 21.29
N GLN A 324 -13.82 0.63 21.66
CA GLN A 324 -13.63 0.99 23.07
C GLN A 324 -14.94 1.58 23.63
N PRO A 325 -15.28 1.34 24.92
CA PRO A 325 -16.16 2.22 25.66
C PRO A 325 -15.57 3.65 25.65
N GLY A 326 -16.41 4.66 25.46
CA GLY A 326 -15.95 6.06 25.54
C GLY A 326 -15.57 6.41 26.98
N SER A 327 -14.56 7.27 27.15
CA SER A 327 -14.24 7.89 28.43
C SER A 327 -15.04 9.19 28.63
N ASP A 328 -16.32 9.15 28.24
CA ASP A 328 -17.29 10.20 28.53
C ASP A 328 -17.87 9.98 29.92
N HIS A 329 -18.31 11.04 30.59
CA HIS A 329 -18.78 10.95 31.98
C HIS A 329 -19.90 9.90 32.17
N GLU A 330 -19.64 8.91 33.00
CA GLU A 330 -20.69 8.06 33.58
C GLU A 330 -21.53 8.90 34.55
N THR A 331 -22.57 9.56 34.03
CA THR A 331 -23.72 9.95 34.84
C THR A 331 -24.53 8.70 35.15
N GLU A 332 -24.31 8.16 36.36
CA GLU A 332 -25.06 7.02 36.90
C GLU A 332 -26.56 7.32 37.01
N ASN A 333 -27.29 7.08 35.93
CA ASN A 333 -28.74 6.94 35.98
C ASN A 333 -29.10 5.51 36.42
N GLU A 334 -29.02 5.26 37.73
CA GLU A 334 -29.70 4.11 38.36
C GLU A 334 -31.22 4.25 38.21
N ASP A 335 -31.79 3.86 37.06
CA ASP A 335 -33.21 3.51 36.97
C ASP A 335 -33.56 2.60 35.76
N THR A 336 -32.78 1.53 35.56
CA THR A 336 -33.17 0.43 34.66
C THR A 336 -33.14 -0.92 35.40
N PRO A 337 -34.30 -1.51 35.74
CA PRO A 337 -34.33 -2.80 36.44
C PRO A 337 -33.84 -3.94 35.54
N PRO A 338 -33.13 -4.94 36.07
CA PRO A 338 -32.55 -6.02 35.27
C PRO A 338 -33.64 -6.89 34.63
N PRO A 339 -33.39 -7.44 33.42
CA PRO A 339 -34.37 -8.23 32.69
C PRO A 339 -34.76 -9.50 33.44
N LEU A 340 -36.07 -9.78 33.50
CA LEU A 340 -36.62 -10.95 34.19
C LEU A 340 -36.12 -12.26 33.55
N PRO A 341 -35.79 -13.30 34.36
CA PRO A 341 -35.39 -14.60 33.84
C PRO A 341 -36.56 -15.30 33.12
N PRO A 342 -36.29 -16.11 32.07
CA PRO A 342 -37.33 -16.75 31.29
C PRO A 342 -38.16 -17.76 32.12
N PRO A 343 -39.46 -17.92 31.80
CA PRO A 343 -40.36 -18.78 32.57
C PRO A 343 -39.96 -20.26 32.47
N ARG A 344 -39.87 -20.94 33.62
CA ARG A 344 -39.53 -22.36 33.71
C ARG A 344 -40.71 -23.24 33.30
N SER A 345 -40.65 -23.82 32.11
CA SER A 345 -41.55 -24.91 31.69
C SER A 345 -40.98 -26.29 32.07
N HIS A 346 -41.71 -26.99 32.93
CA HIS A 346 -41.63 -28.44 33.23
C HIS A 346 -40.27 -29.06 33.63
N SER A 347 -40.11 -29.29 34.94
CA SER A 347 -39.29 -30.39 35.45
C SER A 347 -39.94 -31.74 35.10
N LEU A 348 -39.14 -32.72 34.66
CA LEU A 348 -39.30 -34.16 35.03
C LEU A 348 -38.02 -34.98 34.68
N THR A 349 -37.10 -35.02 35.64
CA THR A 349 -36.23 -36.14 36.10
C THR A 349 -35.82 -37.32 35.20
N ILE A 350 -34.63 -37.88 35.54
CA ILE A 350 -34.02 -39.16 35.10
C ILE A 350 -33.23 -39.04 33.77
N GLY A 351 -31.95 -39.45 33.69
CA GLY A 351 -31.10 -40.09 34.71
C GLY A 351 -29.60 -40.05 34.36
N ALA A 352 -28.74 -40.46 35.29
CA ALA A 352 -27.30 -40.20 35.25
C ALA A 352 -26.47 -41.17 34.38
N LYS A 353 -25.37 -40.65 33.81
CA LYS A 353 -24.11 -41.36 33.53
C LYS A 353 -22.95 -40.35 33.42
N PRO A 354 -21.70 -40.73 33.75
CA PRO A 354 -20.59 -39.78 33.94
C PRO A 354 -19.86 -39.38 32.65
N LEU A 355 -19.10 -38.28 32.73
CA LEU A 355 -18.18 -37.81 31.69
C LEU A 355 -16.99 -38.78 31.50
N PRO A 356 -16.48 -38.97 30.27
CA PRO A 356 -15.27 -39.76 30.02
C PRO A 356 -13.99 -39.00 30.45
N VAL A 357 -12.95 -39.76 30.80
CA VAL A 357 -11.68 -39.26 31.33
C VAL A 357 -10.68 -38.92 30.21
N ILE A 358 -9.87 -37.87 30.42
CA ILE A 358 -8.76 -37.47 29.54
C ILE A 358 -7.52 -38.35 29.82
N PRO A 359 -6.95 -39.05 28.83
CA PRO A 359 -5.61 -39.63 28.95
C PRO A 359 -4.52 -38.58 28.70
N MET A 360 -3.45 -38.62 29.47
CA MET A 360 -2.18 -37.92 29.15
C MET A 360 -1.26 -38.83 28.34
N SER A 361 -0.40 -38.21 27.51
CA SER A 361 0.93 -38.65 27.07
C SER A 361 1.19 -40.14 26.77
N GLU A 362 1.60 -40.43 25.53
CA GLU A 362 3.03 -40.69 25.25
C GLU A 362 3.35 -40.61 23.74
N SER A 363 4.62 -40.74 23.37
CA SER A 363 5.13 -40.52 22.01
C SER A 363 5.41 -41.81 21.23
N VAL A 364 5.20 -41.76 19.92
CA VAL A 364 5.84 -42.67 18.95
C VAL A 364 6.24 -41.88 17.70
N HIS A 365 7.29 -42.34 17.03
CA HIS A 365 7.88 -41.72 15.84
C HIS A 365 7.64 -42.61 14.60
N GLU A 366 7.82 -42.03 13.40
CA GLU A 366 8.04 -42.70 12.11
C GLU A 366 7.46 -44.12 11.87
N GLU A 367 6.24 -44.22 11.32
CA GLU A 367 5.96 -45.16 10.21
C GLU A 367 4.67 -44.80 9.44
N PHE A 368 4.72 -43.85 8.49
CA PHE A 368 3.66 -43.72 7.46
C PHE A 368 4.09 -42.99 6.17
N LEU A 369 5.21 -43.41 5.58
CA LEU A 369 5.50 -43.18 4.16
C LEU A 369 5.43 -44.54 3.44
N LEU A 370 4.93 -44.54 2.20
CA LEU A 370 4.74 -45.72 1.31
C LEU A 370 3.43 -46.54 1.43
N SER A 371 2.26 -45.92 1.69
CA SER A 371 0.98 -46.56 1.30
C SER A 371 -0.17 -45.59 0.95
N ASN A 372 -0.23 -45.12 -0.29
CA ASN A 372 -1.46 -45.22 -1.12
C ASN A 372 -1.25 -44.76 -2.57
N SER A 373 -1.00 -45.71 -3.47
CA SER A 373 -1.23 -45.55 -4.92
C SER A 373 -2.61 -46.12 -5.27
N GLY A 374 -3.65 -45.32 -5.07
CA GLY A 374 -5.05 -45.67 -5.38
C GLY A 374 -5.91 -44.42 -5.26
N GLY A 375 -6.49 -43.97 -6.37
CA GLY A 375 -7.01 -42.61 -6.49
C GLY A 375 -8.52 -42.49 -6.68
N VAL A 376 -9.02 -41.29 -6.39
CA VAL A 376 -10.21 -40.71 -7.03
C VAL A 376 -9.78 -39.33 -7.53
N GLY A 377 -9.89 -39.10 -8.85
CA GLY A 377 -9.33 -37.91 -9.49
C GLY A 377 -10.31 -36.73 -9.52
N GLY A 378 -9.83 -35.52 -9.19
CA GLY A 378 -10.66 -34.31 -9.10
C GLY A 378 -9.87 -33.01 -8.95
N GLY A 379 -8.72 -32.89 -9.62
CA GLY A 379 -7.86 -31.70 -9.58
C GLY A 379 -6.92 -31.67 -10.79
N SER A 380 -6.78 -30.51 -11.44
CA SER A 380 -6.17 -30.42 -12.77
C SER A 380 -4.63 -30.52 -12.74
N GLU A 381 -4.03 -30.99 -13.84
CA GLU A 381 -2.58 -31.12 -13.94
C GLU A 381 -1.84 -29.78 -14.13
N ARG A 382 -2.56 -28.69 -14.45
CA ARG A 382 -1.98 -27.34 -14.66
C ARG A 382 -1.18 -26.85 -13.45
N ASP A 383 -1.67 -27.10 -12.23
CA ASP A 383 -1.06 -26.62 -10.98
C ASP A 383 0.32 -27.23 -10.69
N LYS A 384 0.63 -28.39 -11.27
CA LYS A 384 1.89 -29.13 -11.06
C LYS A 384 3.00 -28.66 -12.00
N VAL A 385 2.66 -28.15 -13.18
CA VAL A 385 3.63 -27.73 -14.20
C VAL A 385 4.24 -26.37 -13.85
N ASN A 386 3.42 -25.38 -13.50
CA ASN A 386 3.88 -24.02 -13.20
C ASN A 386 4.85 -23.97 -12.00
N ASN A 387 4.66 -24.82 -10.99
CA ASN A 387 5.57 -24.91 -9.84
C ASN A 387 6.95 -25.51 -10.19
N ARG A 388 7.04 -26.40 -11.20
CA ARG A 388 8.33 -26.99 -11.60
C ARG A 388 9.21 -26.02 -12.39
N VAL A 389 8.64 -25.29 -13.35
CA VAL A 389 9.40 -24.37 -14.22
C VAL A 389 10.09 -23.25 -13.41
N ASN A 390 9.44 -22.76 -12.35
CA ASN A 390 10.06 -21.79 -11.44
C ASN A 390 11.17 -22.41 -10.58
N LEU A 391 10.94 -23.61 -10.02
CA LEU A 391 11.92 -24.27 -9.14
C LEU A 391 13.18 -24.74 -9.90
N GLU A 392 13.03 -25.19 -11.14
CA GLU A 392 14.15 -25.62 -12.00
C GLU A 392 15.02 -24.42 -12.42
N LYS A 393 14.44 -23.23 -12.65
CA LYS A 393 15.20 -21.99 -12.90
C LYS A 393 15.96 -21.49 -11.66
N SER A 394 15.38 -21.59 -10.45
CA SER A 394 16.09 -21.19 -9.22
C SER A 394 17.38 -21.99 -9.01
N LYS A 395 17.33 -23.32 -9.20
CA LYS A 395 18.50 -24.20 -9.08
C LYS A 395 19.59 -23.91 -10.11
N GLN A 396 19.21 -23.41 -11.28
CA GLN A 396 20.16 -23.12 -12.35
C GLN A 396 21.03 -21.88 -12.07
N TYR A 397 20.59 -20.99 -11.16
CA TYR A 397 21.39 -19.87 -10.65
C TYR A 397 22.26 -20.24 -9.43
N GLU A 398 21.95 -21.31 -8.70
CA GLU A 398 22.80 -21.77 -7.58
C GLU A 398 24.09 -22.44 -8.09
N ILE A 399 24.03 -23.07 -9.26
CA ILE A 399 25.14 -23.84 -9.87
C ILE A 399 26.24 -22.94 -10.46
N SER A 400 25.97 -21.65 -10.72
CA SER A 400 26.99 -20.73 -11.27
C SER A 400 27.98 -20.20 -10.23
N ASP A 401 27.60 -20.13 -8.95
CA ASP A 401 28.36 -19.40 -7.92
C ASP A 401 29.29 -20.28 -7.07
N GLU A 402 29.06 -21.60 -6.98
CA GLU A 402 29.92 -22.50 -6.17
C GLU A 402 31.28 -22.82 -6.81
N ASN A 403 31.53 -22.41 -8.06
CA ASN A 403 32.68 -22.89 -8.82
C ASN A 403 33.99 -22.09 -8.61
N HIS A 404 34.24 -21.62 -7.38
CA HIS A 404 35.56 -21.12 -6.92
C HIS A 404 35.74 -21.28 -5.40
N HIS A 405 36.86 -21.92 -4.99
CA HIS A 405 37.34 -22.22 -3.63
C HIS A 405 36.91 -23.55 -2.98
N HIS A 406 37.69 -24.61 -3.22
CA HIS A 406 38.22 -25.44 -2.12
C HIS A 406 39.51 -26.18 -2.50
N ARG A 407 40.54 -26.06 -1.66
CA ARG A 407 41.59 -27.07 -1.44
C ARG A 407 41.76 -27.24 0.08
N PRO A 408 41.98 -28.47 0.58
CA PRO A 408 41.92 -28.75 2.02
C PRO A 408 43.20 -28.36 2.77
N HIS A 409 43.04 -28.04 4.06
CA HIS A 409 44.15 -27.89 5.01
C HIS A 409 44.73 -29.25 5.42
N HIS A 410 46.02 -29.26 5.77
CA HIS A 410 46.64 -30.30 6.59
C HIS A 410 47.13 -29.68 7.90
N ASN A 411 46.95 -30.40 9.02
CA ASN A 411 47.41 -29.99 10.35
C ASN A 411 48.95 -30.03 10.47
N ASN A 412 49.51 -29.18 11.34
CA ASN A 412 50.37 -29.67 12.42
C ASN A 412 50.47 -28.68 13.60
N HIS A 413 50.89 -29.22 14.75
CA HIS A 413 50.96 -28.55 16.07
C HIS A 413 52.38 -28.01 16.38
N LEU A 414 52.56 -27.41 17.58
CA LEU A 414 53.84 -27.02 18.25
C LEU A 414 54.41 -25.64 17.84
N GLN A 415 55.07 -24.83 18.70
CA GLN A 415 55.00 -24.65 20.18
C GLN A 415 55.53 -23.24 20.59
N ARG A 416 55.65 -22.98 21.90
CA ARG A 416 55.98 -21.72 22.64
C ARG A 416 57.36 -21.05 22.35
N ALA A 417 57.49 -19.84 22.93
CA ALA A 417 58.72 -19.09 23.30
C ALA A 417 59.41 -18.29 22.17
N GLU A 418 60.19 -17.23 22.43
CA GLU A 418 60.11 -16.08 23.37
C GLU A 418 61.20 -15.04 22.94
N ASP A 419 61.32 -13.91 23.64
CA ASP A 419 62.50 -13.02 23.69
C ASP A 419 63.18 -12.38 22.44
N SER A 420 62.70 -11.16 22.14
CA SER A 420 63.47 -9.91 22.41
C SER A 420 64.43 -9.25 21.37
N LYS A 421 64.31 -7.91 21.35
CA LYS A 421 65.37 -6.86 21.27
C LYS A 421 66.12 -6.53 19.95
N ASN A 422 66.00 -5.21 19.65
CA ASN A 422 67.01 -4.24 19.21
C ASN A 422 67.30 -3.97 17.71
N ASN A 423 67.37 -2.66 17.43
CA ASN A 423 68.17 -1.87 16.47
C ASN A 423 68.59 -2.45 15.10
N GLY A 424 68.56 -1.69 14.01
CA GLY A 424 68.10 -0.30 13.85
C GLY A 424 68.82 0.50 12.74
N ASN A 425 68.16 1.58 12.33
CA ASN A 425 68.68 2.77 11.64
C ASN A 425 69.19 2.70 10.16
N SER A 426 68.56 3.58 9.36
CA SER A 426 69.17 4.54 8.41
C SER A 426 69.74 4.11 7.02
N ASN A 427 69.04 4.67 6.01
CA ASN A 427 69.55 5.52 4.91
C ASN A 427 70.15 4.97 3.60
N HIS A 428 69.52 5.46 2.51
CA HIS A 428 70.13 5.97 1.26
C HIS A 428 70.71 4.92 0.26
N HIS A 429 70.76 5.16 -1.06
CA HIS A 429 70.26 6.28 -1.88
C HIS A 429 70.09 5.85 -3.36
N HIS A 430 69.23 6.57 -4.12
CA HIS A 430 69.34 6.79 -5.58
C HIS A 430 69.17 5.52 -6.49
N HIS A 431 68.90 5.56 -7.81
CA HIS A 431 68.60 6.59 -8.84
C HIS A 431 67.99 5.85 -10.08
N GLN A 432 67.38 6.44 -11.13
CA GLN A 432 66.97 7.81 -11.50
C GLN A 432 65.91 7.75 -12.63
N ARG A 433 65.03 8.79 -12.75
CA ARG A 433 64.40 9.36 -13.98
C ARG A 433 63.68 8.46 -15.03
N SER A 434 62.74 8.96 -15.85
CA SER A 434 62.40 10.32 -16.32
C SER A 434 60.88 10.58 -16.10
N GLN A 435 60.34 11.76 -15.73
CA GLN A 435 60.39 13.13 -16.31
C GLN A 435 59.86 13.17 -17.77
N HIS A 436 58.93 14.06 -18.14
CA HIS A 436 58.70 15.48 -17.76
C HIS A 436 57.25 15.78 -17.27
N HIS A 437 56.99 16.65 -16.27
CA HIS A 437 56.90 18.14 -16.25
C HIS A 437 55.72 18.71 -17.06
N HIS A 438 54.98 19.76 -16.67
CA HIS A 438 54.90 20.66 -15.49
C HIS A 438 53.54 21.44 -15.58
N HIS A 439 53.02 22.27 -14.66
CA HIS A 439 53.47 22.91 -13.40
C HIS A 439 52.24 23.38 -12.55
N HIS A 440 52.42 23.57 -11.22
CA HIS A 440 51.89 24.63 -10.30
C HIS A 440 50.48 25.26 -10.41
N HIS A 441 49.83 25.76 -9.34
CA HIS A 441 50.16 25.88 -7.91
C HIS A 441 48.88 25.94 -7.01
N HIS A 442 48.99 25.62 -5.71
CA HIS A 442 47.95 25.86 -4.69
C HIS A 442 47.78 27.34 -4.29
N HIS A 443 46.56 27.74 -3.88
CA HIS A 443 46.33 28.50 -2.63
C HIS A 443 44.87 28.35 -2.09
N ASN A 444 44.66 28.70 -0.81
CA ASN A 444 43.37 28.62 -0.10
C ASN A 444 42.58 29.95 -0.16
N SER A 445 41.23 29.89 -0.25
CA SER A 445 40.31 30.71 0.60
C SER A 445 38.81 30.49 0.35
N ASN A 446 38.06 30.25 1.44
CA ASN A 446 36.66 30.64 1.77
C ASN A 446 35.56 30.95 0.71
N ARG A 447 34.50 30.11 0.73
CA ARG A 447 33.04 30.43 0.58
C ARG A 447 32.54 31.04 -0.77
N PRO A 448 31.20 31.14 -1.01
CA PRO A 448 30.03 30.57 -0.31
C PRO A 448 29.11 29.68 -1.19
N LEU A 449 27.98 29.21 -0.62
CA LEU A 449 26.90 28.47 -1.29
C LEU A 449 25.84 29.41 -1.92
N PRO A 450 25.05 28.95 -2.92
CA PRO A 450 23.95 29.72 -3.52
C PRO A 450 22.71 29.84 -2.61
N PRO A 451 21.83 30.84 -2.83
CA PRO A 451 20.72 31.17 -1.93
C PRO A 451 19.41 30.39 -2.19
N LEU A 452 18.57 30.34 -1.17
CA LEU A 452 17.15 29.94 -1.24
C LEU A 452 16.25 31.19 -1.37
N PRO A 453 15.11 31.12 -2.08
CA PRO A 453 14.11 32.19 -2.05
C PRO A 453 13.30 32.16 -0.75
N LYS A 454 12.82 33.34 -0.32
CA LYS A 454 11.78 33.52 0.70
C LYS A 454 10.81 34.62 0.28
N GLU A 455 9.61 34.55 0.82
CA GLU A 455 8.51 35.48 0.61
C GLU A 455 8.75 36.84 1.29
N SER A 456 8.06 37.88 0.81
CA SER A 456 7.83 39.13 1.55
C SER A 456 6.45 39.69 1.17
N SER A 457 5.71 40.18 2.16
CA SER A 457 4.32 40.61 2.05
C SER A 457 4.15 42.07 1.60
N LEU A 458 2.99 42.33 0.96
CA LEU A 458 2.15 43.54 1.03
C LEU A 458 2.82 44.91 1.30
N ASP A 459 2.57 45.86 0.40
CA ASP A 459 1.87 47.10 0.79
C ASP A 459 1.10 47.74 -0.39
N LYS A 460 0.25 48.74 -0.12
CA LYS A 460 -0.62 49.44 -1.11
C LYS A 460 -0.22 50.90 -1.32
N VAL A 461 -0.65 51.50 -2.45
CA VAL A 461 -1.38 52.80 -2.54
C VAL A 461 -1.76 53.09 -4.02
N ASN A 462 -2.74 53.97 -4.24
CA ASN A 462 -3.35 54.27 -5.55
C ASN A 462 -2.71 55.48 -6.26
N GLU A 463 -2.84 55.53 -7.58
CA GLU A 463 -3.36 56.64 -8.43
C GLU A 463 -3.41 56.07 -9.88
N ALA A 464 -4.50 56.09 -10.67
CA ALA A 464 -5.52 57.09 -11.01
C ALA A 464 -5.20 57.82 -12.35
N ASP A 465 -6.28 58.15 -13.08
CA ASP A 465 -6.36 59.03 -14.27
C ASP A 465 -5.66 58.56 -15.57
N ASP A 466 -6.22 58.73 -16.78
CA ASP A 466 -7.65 58.82 -17.19
C ASP A 466 -7.80 58.57 -18.72
N ASP A 467 -9.05 58.69 -19.22
CA ASP A 467 -9.47 58.99 -20.62
C ASP A 467 -9.29 57.95 -21.76
N VAL A 468 -10.13 57.91 -22.84
CA VAL A 468 -11.61 58.06 -23.01
C VAL A 468 -12.01 57.74 -24.48
N VAL A 469 -13.33 57.69 -24.75
CA VAL A 469 -14.03 57.45 -26.05
C VAL A 469 -14.08 55.98 -26.55
N GLY A 470 -15.24 55.39 -26.88
CA GLY A 470 -16.63 55.84 -26.69
C GLY A 470 -17.62 55.26 -27.72
N GLU A 471 -18.93 55.25 -27.36
CA GLU A 471 -20.15 55.24 -28.21
C GLU A 471 -20.40 54.02 -29.14
N ASP A 472 -21.63 53.60 -29.50
CA ASP A 472 -22.97 53.52 -28.84
C ASP A 472 -23.84 52.55 -29.72
N SER A 473 -25.10 52.12 -29.48
CA SER A 473 -26.20 52.34 -28.51
C SER A 473 -26.87 50.95 -28.22
N ASP A 474 -28.13 50.67 -27.82
CA ASP A 474 -29.43 51.32 -27.48
C ASP A 474 -30.16 50.29 -26.56
N SER A 475 -30.63 50.56 -25.33
CA SER A 475 -31.78 51.36 -24.85
C SER A 475 -33.15 50.61 -24.78
N HIS A 476 -33.74 50.50 -23.56
CA HIS A 476 -35.18 50.54 -23.22
C HIS A 476 -35.46 50.26 -21.70
N ASP A 477 -35.64 51.31 -20.88
CA ASP A 477 -36.93 51.78 -20.29
C ASP A 477 -38.01 50.75 -19.81
N ILE A 478 -38.74 50.88 -18.68
CA ILE A 478 -38.86 51.87 -17.55
C ILE A 478 -39.30 51.16 -16.24
N GLY A 479 -38.75 51.56 -15.08
CA GLY A 479 -39.35 51.77 -13.71
C GLY A 479 -40.46 50.87 -13.09
N SER A 480 -40.97 51.12 -11.87
CA SER A 480 -40.63 52.04 -10.75
C SER A 480 -41.42 51.61 -9.48
N SER A 481 -40.79 51.21 -8.35
CA SER A 481 -40.28 51.99 -7.19
C SER A 481 -41.26 52.29 -6.02
N SER A 482 -40.93 51.86 -4.79
CA SER A 482 -41.22 52.48 -3.46
C SER A 482 -40.55 51.62 -2.36
N SER A 483 -39.52 52.07 -1.61
CA SER A 483 -39.49 52.98 -0.42
C SER A 483 -40.20 52.39 0.83
N SER A 484 -39.65 52.39 2.05
CA SER A 484 -38.55 53.14 2.73
C SER A 484 -37.81 52.23 3.74
N ASP A 485 -36.52 52.37 4.10
CA ASP A 485 -35.83 53.45 4.85
C ASP A 485 -36.47 53.69 6.25
N SER A 486 -35.83 53.58 7.43
CA SER A 486 -34.51 54.04 7.96
C SER A 486 -34.16 53.29 9.29
N GLY A 487 -33.06 53.47 10.05
CA GLY A 487 -31.80 54.23 9.94
C GLY A 487 -31.16 54.54 11.33
N SER A 488 -29.81 54.59 11.45
CA SER A 488 -28.98 55.00 12.65
C SER A 488 -29.13 54.21 13.98
N GLY A 489 -28.16 54.21 14.92
CA GLY A 489 -26.77 54.71 14.92
C GLY A 489 -26.11 54.74 16.33
N GLU A 490 -24.77 54.75 16.36
CA GLU A 490 -23.83 55.28 17.41
C GLU A 490 -23.69 54.61 18.81
N ASP A 491 -22.48 54.09 19.06
CA ASP A 491 -21.54 54.19 20.20
C ASP A 491 -22.01 54.46 21.66
N GLU A 492 -21.46 53.69 22.64
CA GLU A 492 -20.40 54.20 23.57
C GLU A 492 -19.70 53.05 24.37
N LEU A 493 -18.79 53.40 25.30
CA LEU A 493 -17.81 52.53 26.00
C LEU A 493 -18.06 52.41 27.53
N ILE A 494 -17.14 51.74 28.25
CA ILE A 494 -16.93 51.77 29.74
C ILE A 494 -17.90 50.83 30.52
N GLU A 495 -17.57 50.09 31.59
CA GLU A 495 -16.40 50.05 32.50
C GLU A 495 -15.95 48.61 32.91
N GLU A 496 -14.99 48.51 33.85
CA GLU A 496 -14.41 47.29 34.45
C GLU A 496 -15.32 46.58 35.48
N ILE A 497 -15.17 45.26 35.63
CA ILE A 497 -15.05 44.60 36.95
C ILE A 497 -14.05 43.44 36.82
N GLY A 498 -13.08 43.36 37.75
CA GLY A 498 -12.27 42.16 37.98
C GLY A 498 -12.46 41.65 39.42
N SER A 499 -12.27 40.34 39.64
CA SER A 499 -12.13 39.73 40.97
C SER A 499 -11.09 38.62 40.94
N SER A 500 -10.35 38.49 42.05
CA SER A 500 -9.17 37.64 42.21
C SER A 500 -9.49 36.33 42.96
N ASP A 501 -8.45 35.73 43.56
CA ASP A 501 -8.45 34.64 44.55
C ASP A 501 -8.48 33.24 43.87
N GLU A 502 -7.37 32.49 43.75
CA GLU A 502 -6.40 31.97 44.74
C GLU A 502 -6.92 30.79 45.60
N ASP A 503 -6.65 29.56 45.13
CA ASP A 503 -5.91 28.50 45.85
C ASP A 503 -5.43 27.41 44.86
#